data_AF-A0A9W7C6G2-F1
#
_entry.id   AF-A0A9W7C6G2-F1
#
_cell.length_a   1.000
_cell.length_b   1.000
_cell.length_c   1.000
_cell.angle_alpha   90.00
_cell.angle_beta   90.00
_cell.angle_gamma   90.00
#
_symmetry.space_group_name_H-M   'P 1'
#
loop_
_entity.id
_entity.type
_entity.pdbx_description
1 polymer ?
#
loop_
_entity_poly.entity_id
_entity_poly.type
_entity_poly.pdbx_seq_one_letter_code
_entity_poly.pdbx_strand_id
1 'polypeptide(L)'
;MQISAAIIMLLVFLKTTVSPLSSPVPTQKAEAAARCRWRLLLNVGREEGTWMPEDWGASGSRLAIPLLVDFEATRSNLDDEMLVGRNSLLVSPASDATFINESGEQRLQVNPGGWSVEPPKEGKSPAVLRFWLDFGEGGVKRDTTLPAGKVFFTAAGWMDEEIEVGNKARNKLVELLENDILVNLKAAQADYDSSNPIAKIAKLSNLVGLSTARDNAVGRIRSIDASLPKRGDVMKPGKFPFIDSRFRIAGGGLCVKRPGKMMGSEYHILGTWSCTPVEVEDEEQ
;
A
#
# COMPACT_ATOMS: atom_id res chain seq x y z
N MET A 1 -47.55 17.58 -7.77
CA MET A 1 -46.31 17.52 -8.56
C MET A 1 -45.14 17.67 -7.60
N GLN A 2 -44.66 16.54 -7.09
CA GLN A 2 -43.55 16.44 -6.14
C GLN A 2 -42.55 15.47 -6.77
N ILE A 3 -41.35 15.97 -7.10
CA ILE A 3 -40.19 15.14 -7.42
C ILE A 3 -39.16 15.53 -6.38
N SER A 4 -39.17 14.82 -5.26
CA SER A 4 -38.15 14.89 -4.21
C SER A 4 -37.98 13.49 -3.64
N ALA A 5 -36.73 13.10 -3.43
CA ALA A 5 -36.28 11.95 -2.65
C ALA A 5 -36.37 10.55 -3.29
N ALA A 6 -35.81 10.37 -4.49
CA ALA A 6 -35.51 9.04 -5.02
C ALA A 6 -34.18 9.02 -5.80
N ILE A 7 -33.04 9.07 -5.08
CA ILE A 7 -31.68 8.64 -5.55
C ILE A 7 -30.71 8.41 -4.36
N ILE A 8 -31.22 8.20 -3.14
CA ILE A 8 -30.40 7.79 -1.97
C ILE A 8 -31.04 6.55 -1.33
N MET A 9 -31.08 5.45 -2.07
CA MET A 9 -31.35 4.10 -1.53
C MET A 9 -31.11 3.05 -2.63
N LEU A 10 -29.85 2.79 -2.96
CA LEU A 10 -29.49 1.55 -3.66
C LEU A 10 -28.11 1.08 -3.22
N LEU A 11 -28.01 0.72 -1.93
CA LEU A 11 -26.99 -0.18 -1.38
C LEU A 11 -27.70 -1.06 -0.33
N VAL A 12 -28.67 -1.85 -0.81
CA VAL A 12 -29.27 -2.93 -0.04
C VAL A 12 -28.35 -4.13 -0.17
N PHE A 13 -27.60 -4.38 0.91
CA PHE A 13 -27.36 -5.70 1.49
C PHE A 13 -27.38 -6.91 0.56
N LEU A 14 -26.21 -7.30 0.05
CA LEU A 14 -25.86 -8.71 -0.09
C LEU A 14 -25.02 -9.09 1.13
N LYS A 15 -25.70 -9.54 2.19
CA LYS A 15 -25.10 -10.38 3.22
C LYS A 15 -24.81 -11.73 2.55
N THR A 16 -23.60 -11.91 2.02
CA THR A 16 -23.08 -13.26 1.80
C THR A 16 -22.80 -13.86 3.17
N THR A 17 -23.69 -14.76 3.60
CA THR A 17 -23.43 -15.69 4.70
C THR A 17 -22.21 -16.53 4.34
N VAL A 18 -21.08 -16.23 4.96
CA VAL A 18 -19.90 -17.09 4.93
C VAL A 18 -20.24 -18.33 5.75
N SER A 19 -20.41 -19.46 5.07
CA SER A 19 -20.52 -20.77 5.71
C SER A 19 -19.23 -21.10 6.47
N PRO A 20 -19.30 -21.76 7.63
CA PRO A 20 -18.10 -22.26 8.31
C PRO A 20 -17.50 -23.39 7.47
N LEU A 21 -16.29 -23.18 6.95
CA LEU A 21 -15.50 -24.22 6.28
C LEU A 21 -15.24 -25.37 7.27
N SER A 22 -15.83 -26.53 6.98
CA SER A 22 -15.29 -27.82 7.41
C SER A 22 -13.97 -28.03 6.67
N SER A 23 -12.86 -28.18 7.39
CA SER A 23 -11.52 -28.27 6.82
C SER A 23 -11.25 -29.67 6.23
N PRO A 24 -11.00 -29.82 4.92
CA PRO A 24 -10.27 -30.97 4.42
C PRO A 24 -8.76 -30.75 4.63
N VAL A 25 -8.07 -31.80 5.08
CA VAL A 25 -6.60 -31.85 5.17
C VAL A 25 -6.01 -31.60 3.77
N PRO A 26 -5.10 -30.62 3.58
CA PRO A 26 -4.57 -30.33 2.24
C PRO A 26 -3.58 -31.42 1.81
N THR A 27 -3.81 -31.98 0.62
CA THR A 27 -2.88 -32.89 -0.05
C THR A 27 -1.76 -32.08 -0.71
N GLN A 28 -0.53 -32.60 -0.68
CA GLN A 28 0.75 -32.02 -1.16
C GLN A 28 0.74 -31.32 -2.54
N LYS A 29 -0.27 -31.56 -3.39
CA LYS A 29 -0.43 -30.89 -4.69
C LYS A 29 -1.05 -29.48 -4.58
N ALA A 30 -1.67 -29.15 -3.45
CA ALA A 30 -2.17 -27.79 -3.14
C ALA A 30 -1.05 -26.83 -2.69
N GLU A 31 0.13 -27.34 -2.32
CA GLU A 31 1.28 -26.53 -1.89
C GLU A 31 1.92 -25.74 -3.04
N ALA A 32 1.77 -26.18 -4.30
CA ALA A 32 2.33 -25.46 -5.45
C ALA A 32 1.55 -24.16 -5.80
N ALA A 33 0.28 -24.05 -5.40
CA ALA A 33 -0.49 -22.80 -5.51
C ALA A 33 -0.25 -21.85 -4.32
N ALA A 34 0.56 -22.25 -3.33
CA ALA A 34 0.71 -21.56 -2.05
C ALA A 34 1.90 -20.58 -1.99
N ARG A 35 2.74 -20.53 -3.04
CA ARG A 35 3.97 -19.73 -3.08
C ARG A 35 3.94 -18.71 -4.21
N CYS A 36 4.28 -17.46 -3.91
CA CYS A 36 4.37 -16.39 -4.90
C CYS A 36 5.74 -15.72 -4.83
N ARG A 37 6.41 -15.63 -5.97
CA ARG A 37 7.79 -15.15 -6.07
C ARG A 37 7.86 -13.69 -6.48
N TRP A 38 8.67 -12.91 -5.76
CA TRP A 38 8.84 -11.49 -5.98
C TRP A 38 10.31 -11.11 -5.97
N ARG A 39 10.71 -10.27 -6.92
CA ARG A 39 12.02 -9.63 -6.92
C ARG A 39 11.91 -8.31 -6.19
N LEU A 40 12.70 -8.16 -5.13
CA LEU A 40 12.83 -6.93 -4.36
C LEU A 40 14.12 -6.23 -4.76
N LEU A 41 14.11 -4.90 -4.71
CA LEU A 41 15.31 -4.08 -4.75
C LEU A 41 15.28 -3.16 -3.53
N LEU A 42 16.12 -3.46 -2.56
CA LEU A 42 16.31 -2.62 -1.39
C LEU A 42 17.25 -1.47 -1.77
N ASN A 43 16.95 -0.30 -1.24
CA ASN A 43 17.74 0.90 -1.41
C ASN A 43 18.00 1.51 -0.04
N VAL A 44 19.05 1.02 0.63
CA VAL A 44 19.46 1.43 1.97
C VAL A 44 20.29 2.70 1.88
N GLY A 45 19.96 3.69 2.70
CA GLY A 45 20.64 4.99 2.71
C GLY A 45 19.81 6.05 3.44
N ARG A 46 20.37 7.25 3.55
CA ARG A 46 19.76 8.37 4.28
C ARG A 46 18.43 8.78 3.63
N GLU A 47 17.37 8.78 4.43
CA GLU A 47 16.02 9.23 4.09
C GLU A 47 15.64 10.45 4.93
N GLU A 48 14.73 11.28 4.42
CA GLU A 48 14.17 12.38 5.21
C GLU A 48 13.45 11.82 6.45
N GLY A 49 13.73 12.41 7.61
CA GLY A 49 13.18 11.93 8.89
C GLY A 49 13.82 10.65 9.43
N THR A 50 14.93 10.17 8.85
CA THR A 50 15.66 9.03 9.43
C THR A 50 16.17 9.34 10.84
N TRP A 51 16.10 8.34 11.71
CA TRP A 51 16.68 8.38 13.07
C TRP A 51 18.04 7.65 13.12
N MET A 52 18.65 7.42 11.96
CA MET A 52 20.01 6.94 11.87
C MET A 52 21.00 8.05 12.29
N PRO A 53 22.21 7.68 12.75
CA PRO A 53 23.27 8.64 13.08
C PRO A 53 23.55 9.67 11.96
N GLU A 54 24.11 10.82 12.33
CA GLU A 54 24.38 11.92 11.38
C GLU A 54 25.40 11.57 10.31
N ASP A 55 26.40 10.75 10.66
CA ASP A 55 27.44 10.24 9.78
C ASP A 55 26.97 9.11 8.85
N TRP A 56 25.85 8.46 9.18
CA TRP A 56 25.32 7.37 8.37
C TRP A 56 24.69 7.88 7.06
N GLY A 57 25.24 7.44 5.93
CA GLY A 57 24.85 7.85 4.59
C GLY A 57 25.08 9.34 4.29
N ALA A 58 25.93 10.03 5.05
CA ALA A 58 26.20 11.47 4.92
C ALA A 58 26.80 11.87 3.56
N SER A 59 27.55 10.97 2.92
CA SER A 59 28.13 11.13 1.59
C SER A 59 27.10 11.06 0.46
N GLY A 60 25.84 10.74 0.77
CA GLY A 60 24.82 10.41 -0.22
C GLY A 60 24.98 9.01 -0.82
N SER A 61 25.89 8.18 -0.29
CA SER A 61 26.03 6.80 -0.74
C SER A 61 24.77 6.00 -0.44
N ARG A 62 24.50 5.00 -1.30
CA ARG A 62 23.37 4.09 -1.12
C ARG A 62 23.79 2.66 -1.41
N LEU A 63 23.24 1.75 -0.60
CA LEU A 63 23.44 0.32 -0.69
C LEU A 63 22.20 -0.29 -1.36
N ALA A 64 22.37 -0.66 -2.63
CA ALA A 64 21.35 -1.31 -3.44
C ALA A 64 21.51 -2.83 -3.35
N ILE A 65 20.46 -3.53 -2.91
CA ILE A 65 20.50 -4.97 -2.67
C ILE A 65 19.32 -5.62 -3.41
N PRO A 66 19.56 -6.21 -4.60
CA PRO A 66 18.58 -7.08 -5.24
C PRO A 66 18.38 -8.34 -4.40
N LEU A 67 17.13 -8.74 -4.22
CA LEU A 67 16.77 -9.95 -3.49
C LEU A 67 15.59 -10.64 -4.18
N LEU A 68 15.60 -11.96 -4.21
CA LEU A 68 14.48 -12.76 -4.67
C LEU A 68 13.83 -13.41 -3.45
N VAL A 69 12.52 -13.25 -3.29
CA VAL A 69 11.78 -13.80 -2.14
C VAL A 69 10.56 -14.59 -2.58
N ASP A 70 10.20 -15.55 -1.77
CA ASP A 70 9.00 -16.36 -1.90
C ASP A 70 8.07 -16.04 -0.72
N PHE A 71 6.87 -15.52 -1.00
CA PHE A 71 5.79 -15.39 -0.03
C PHE A 71 4.99 -16.69 -0.01
N GLU A 72 4.84 -17.28 1.16
CA GLU A 72 4.18 -18.58 1.33
C GLU A 72 2.92 -18.45 2.18
N ALA A 73 1.90 -19.26 1.87
CA ALA A 73 0.68 -19.38 2.65
C ALA A 73 0.85 -20.18 3.97
N THR A 74 2.02 -20.75 4.21
CA THR A 74 2.35 -21.51 5.43
C THR A 74 2.58 -20.55 6.60
N ARG A 75 2.13 -20.92 7.80
CA ARG A 75 2.42 -20.15 9.01
C ARG A 75 3.90 -20.18 9.33
N SER A 76 4.45 -19.03 9.70
CA SER A 76 5.79 -18.94 10.25
C SER A 76 5.84 -19.61 11.63
N ASN A 77 6.90 -20.38 11.88
CA ASN A 77 7.25 -20.89 13.21
C ASN A 77 8.26 -19.98 13.94
N LEU A 78 8.58 -18.83 13.35
CA LEU A 78 9.50 -17.83 13.89
C LEU A 78 8.76 -16.92 14.87
N ASP A 79 9.52 -16.22 15.72
CA ASP A 79 8.96 -15.28 16.68
C ASP A 79 8.12 -14.20 16.00
N ASP A 80 6.88 -14.04 16.48
CA ASP A 80 6.00 -12.96 16.04
C ASP A 80 6.62 -11.59 16.34
N GLU A 81 6.66 -10.74 15.33
CA GLU A 81 7.12 -9.36 15.47
C GLU A 81 5.94 -8.40 15.49
N MET A 82 5.91 -7.51 16.49
CA MET A 82 4.79 -6.59 16.72
C MET A 82 4.44 -5.74 15.49
N LEU A 83 5.44 -5.32 14.69
CA LEU A 83 5.20 -4.52 13.49
C LEU A 83 4.51 -5.32 12.38
N VAL A 84 4.78 -6.62 12.27
CA VAL A 84 4.13 -7.51 11.28
C VAL A 84 2.82 -8.07 11.83
N GLY A 85 2.68 -8.18 13.15
CA GLY A 85 1.50 -8.72 13.81
C GLY A 85 1.66 -10.20 14.13
N ARG A 86 0.61 -10.76 14.74
CA ARG A 86 0.58 -12.17 15.20
C ARG A 86 0.17 -13.11 14.09
N ASN A 87 0.58 -14.38 14.21
CA ASN A 87 0.29 -15.43 13.21
C ASN A 87 0.83 -15.06 11.82
N SER A 88 2.05 -14.51 11.77
CA SER A 88 2.69 -14.20 10.50
C SER A 88 2.86 -15.45 9.63
N LEU A 89 2.81 -15.25 8.33
CA LEU A 89 3.03 -16.27 7.31
C LEU A 89 4.51 -16.26 6.90
N LEU A 90 5.00 -17.34 6.31
CA LEU A 90 6.42 -17.49 5.99
C LEU A 90 6.80 -16.70 4.74
N VAL A 91 7.88 -15.91 4.84
CA VAL A 91 8.58 -15.34 3.68
C VAL A 91 10.02 -15.83 3.68
N SER A 92 10.44 -16.42 2.57
CA SER A 92 11.74 -17.09 2.45
C SER A 92 12.57 -16.43 1.34
N PRO A 93 13.88 -16.21 1.53
CA PRO A 93 14.75 -15.83 0.43
C PRO A 93 14.88 -17.00 -0.56
N ALA A 94 14.65 -16.72 -1.83
CA ALA A 94 14.79 -17.69 -2.91
C ALA A 94 16.24 -17.82 -3.42
N SER A 95 17.08 -16.84 -3.09
CA SER A 95 18.52 -16.81 -3.35
C SER A 95 19.22 -15.95 -2.32
N ASP A 96 20.54 -16.13 -2.19
CA ASP A 96 21.39 -15.17 -1.48
C ASP A 96 21.26 -13.78 -2.11
N ALA A 97 21.37 -12.73 -1.29
CA ALA A 97 21.48 -11.37 -1.78
C ALA A 97 22.94 -11.06 -2.11
N THR A 98 23.18 -10.26 -3.15
CA THR A 98 24.51 -9.75 -3.47
C THR A 98 24.49 -8.24 -3.62
N PHE A 99 25.61 -7.59 -3.31
CA PHE A 99 25.80 -6.16 -3.53
C PHE A 99 27.26 -5.86 -3.86
N ILE A 100 27.54 -4.68 -4.40
CA ILE A 100 28.89 -4.26 -4.77
C ILE A 100 29.34 -3.14 -3.83
N ASN A 101 30.50 -3.33 -3.21
CA ASN A 101 31.21 -2.31 -2.43
C ASN A 101 32.65 -2.11 -2.93
N GLU A 102 33.47 -1.38 -2.17
CA GLU A 102 34.87 -1.10 -2.48
C GLU A 102 35.72 -2.37 -2.66
N SER A 103 35.34 -3.47 -1.99
CA SER A 103 36.03 -4.77 -2.05
C SER A 103 35.50 -5.68 -3.17
N GLY A 104 34.59 -5.19 -4.01
CA GLY A 104 33.96 -5.95 -5.09
C GLY A 104 32.58 -6.48 -4.72
N GLU A 105 32.19 -7.59 -5.35
CA GLU A 105 30.92 -8.26 -5.06
C GLU A 105 30.98 -8.94 -3.69
N GLN A 106 29.98 -8.64 -2.86
CA GLN A 106 29.77 -9.21 -1.54
C GLN A 106 28.48 -10.01 -1.52
N ARG A 107 28.51 -11.16 -0.87
CA ARG A 107 27.32 -11.98 -0.61
C ARG A 107 26.78 -11.67 0.78
N LEU A 108 25.46 -11.63 0.87
CA LEU A 108 24.74 -11.31 2.09
C LEU A 108 23.81 -12.48 2.41
N GLN A 109 24.06 -13.12 3.55
CA GLN A 109 23.16 -14.15 4.06
C GLN A 109 21.84 -13.49 4.46
N VAL A 110 20.75 -14.01 3.91
CA VAL A 110 19.40 -13.61 4.28
C VAL A 110 18.70 -14.86 4.79
N ASN A 111 18.12 -14.77 5.98
CA ASN A 111 17.34 -15.84 6.58
C ASN A 111 15.83 -15.55 6.44
N PRO A 112 14.98 -16.59 6.47
CA PRO A 112 13.53 -16.42 6.40
C PRO A 112 12.97 -15.51 7.49
N GLY A 113 11.79 -14.97 7.23
CA GLY A 113 11.04 -14.16 8.19
C GLY A 113 9.54 -14.34 8.08
N GLY A 114 8.81 -13.38 8.65
CA GLY A 114 7.35 -13.40 8.71
C GLY A 114 6.71 -12.28 7.89
N TRP A 115 5.56 -12.53 7.27
CA TRP A 115 4.75 -11.53 6.57
C TRP A 115 3.27 -11.56 7.01
N SER A 116 2.59 -10.44 6.78
CA SER A 116 1.16 -10.28 6.94
C SER A 116 0.63 -9.19 6.00
N VAL A 117 -0.66 -9.22 5.73
CA VAL A 117 -1.36 -8.14 5.03
C VAL A 117 -2.47 -7.63 5.95
N GLU A 118 -2.41 -6.35 6.32
CA GLU A 118 -3.55 -5.66 6.90
C GLU A 118 -4.55 -5.36 5.78
N PRO A 119 -5.83 -5.77 5.89
CA PRO A 119 -6.82 -5.49 4.87
C PRO A 119 -7.05 -3.98 4.73
N PRO A 120 -7.48 -3.52 3.55
CA PRO A 120 -7.78 -2.11 3.33
C PRO A 120 -8.92 -1.64 4.24
N LYS A 121 -8.90 -0.35 4.57
CA LYS A 121 -10.01 0.31 5.26
C LYS A 121 -10.85 1.01 4.20
N GLU A 122 -12.09 0.59 4.07
CA GLU A 122 -13.02 1.03 3.02
C GLU A 122 -12.97 2.56 2.82
N GLY A 123 -12.57 2.98 1.62
CA GLY A 123 -12.48 4.38 1.21
C GLY A 123 -11.45 5.25 1.95
N LYS A 124 -10.57 4.66 2.77
CA LYS A 124 -9.61 5.38 3.63
C LYS A 124 -8.16 5.02 3.38
N SER A 125 -7.84 3.73 3.28
CA SER A 125 -6.46 3.28 3.12
C SER A 125 -6.36 1.99 2.32
N PRO A 126 -5.27 1.82 1.55
CA PRO A 126 -4.98 0.56 0.87
C PRO A 126 -4.72 -0.57 1.86
N ALA A 127 -4.62 -1.80 1.34
CA ALA A 127 -4.05 -2.90 2.10
C ALA A 127 -2.60 -2.57 2.46
N VAL A 128 -2.12 -3.05 3.60
CA VAL A 128 -0.74 -2.81 4.03
C VAL A 128 -0.02 -4.13 4.18
N LEU A 129 0.90 -4.42 3.25
CA LEU A 129 1.85 -5.51 3.36
C LEU A 129 2.93 -5.14 4.38
N ARG A 130 3.14 -6.01 5.37
CA ARG A 130 4.24 -5.92 6.32
C ARG A 130 4.98 -7.22 6.36
N PHE A 131 6.30 -7.17 6.33
CA PHE A 131 7.11 -8.36 6.52
C PHE A 131 8.47 -8.01 7.11
N TRP A 132 9.20 -9.02 7.54
CA TRP A 132 10.60 -8.88 7.92
C TRP A 132 11.43 -10.00 7.33
N LEU A 133 12.72 -9.73 7.16
CA LEU A 133 13.76 -10.71 6.83
C LEU A 133 14.94 -10.47 7.76
N ASP A 134 15.67 -11.51 8.10
CA ASP A 134 16.85 -11.41 8.95
C ASP A 134 18.11 -11.43 8.07
N PHE A 135 18.87 -10.35 8.11
CA PHE A 135 20.06 -10.12 7.28
C PHE A 135 21.36 -10.62 7.90
N GLY A 136 21.29 -11.53 8.89
CA GLY A 136 22.48 -12.15 9.49
C GLY A 136 23.45 -11.10 9.98
N GLU A 137 24.62 -11.00 9.34
CA GLU A 137 25.69 -10.05 9.67
C GLU A 137 25.48 -8.62 9.12
N GLY A 138 24.52 -8.41 8.21
CA GLY A 138 24.31 -7.14 7.53
C GLY A 138 25.37 -6.86 6.45
N GLY A 139 25.47 -5.60 6.01
CA GLY A 139 26.38 -5.21 4.92
C GLY A 139 26.80 -3.75 4.99
N VAL A 140 28.01 -3.46 4.53
CA VAL A 140 28.60 -2.10 4.57
C VAL A 140 29.08 -1.70 3.18
N LYS A 141 28.75 -0.45 2.81
CA LYS A 141 29.27 0.24 1.63
C LYS A 141 29.52 1.70 1.98
N ARG A 142 30.79 2.11 2.01
CA ARG A 142 31.22 3.43 2.51
C ARG A 142 30.68 3.71 3.92
N ASP A 143 29.93 4.79 4.06
CA ASP A 143 29.26 5.28 5.26
C ASP A 143 27.81 4.80 5.39
N THR A 144 27.36 3.90 4.49
CA THR A 144 26.04 3.28 4.55
C THR A 144 26.14 1.84 5.00
N THR A 145 25.45 1.54 6.11
CA THR A 145 25.40 0.21 6.71
C THR A 145 23.95 -0.31 6.74
N LEU A 146 23.74 -1.49 6.17
CA LEU A 146 22.63 -2.37 6.50
C LEU A 146 23.00 -3.12 7.79
N PRO A 147 22.31 -2.90 8.91
CA PRO A 147 22.65 -3.57 10.16
C PRO A 147 22.30 -5.06 10.13
N ALA A 148 23.03 -5.82 10.94
CA ALA A 148 22.73 -7.21 11.28
C ALA A 148 21.32 -7.38 11.86
N GLY A 149 20.72 -8.54 11.62
CA GLY A 149 19.43 -8.95 12.16
C GLY A 149 18.21 -8.54 11.34
N LYS A 150 17.06 -8.38 12.01
CA LYS A 150 15.76 -8.16 11.40
C LYS A 150 15.60 -6.78 10.78
N VAL A 151 15.28 -6.75 9.48
CA VAL A 151 14.85 -5.57 8.74
C VAL A 151 13.39 -5.74 8.38
N PHE A 152 12.62 -4.68 8.60
CA PHE A 152 11.19 -4.65 8.42
C PHE A 152 10.83 -3.86 7.16
N PHE A 153 9.84 -4.36 6.46
CA PHE A 153 9.34 -3.85 5.19
C PHE A 153 7.88 -3.50 5.37
N THR A 154 7.49 -2.35 4.84
CA THR A 154 6.10 -1.93 4.76
C THR A 154 5.80 -1.42 3.37
N ALA A 155 4.65 -1.80 2.81
CA ALA A 155 4.17 -1.30 1.53
C ALA A 155 2.65 -1.25 1.49
N ALA A 156 2.13 -0.30 0.72
CA ALA A 156 0.72 -0.31 0.32
C ALA A 156 0.52 -1.35 -0.80
N GLY A 157 -0.64 -1.98 -0.80
CA GLY A 157 -1.05 -2.88 -1.87
C GLY A 157 -2.53 -2.77 -2.20
N TRP A 158 -2.86 -3.18 -3.41
CA TRP A 158 -4.20 -3.09 -3.98
C TRP A 158 -4.53 -4.32 -4.81
N MET A 159 -5.78 -4.75 -4.74
CA MET A 159 -6.34 -5.69 -5.72
C MET A 159 -6.82 -4.93 -6.97
N ASP A 160 -6.78 -5.57 -8.14
CA ASP A 160 -7.21 -4.95 -9.39
C ASP A 160 -8.67 -4.46 -9.30
N GLU A 161 -9.56 -5.23 -8.66
CA GLU A 161 -10.98 -4.87 -8.48
C GLU A 161 -11.14 -3.60 -7.64
N GLU A 162 -10.29 -3.41 -6.62
CA GLU A 162 -10.35 -2.20 -5.77
C GLU A 162 -9.96 -0.95 -6.54
N ILE A 163 -8.95 -1.07 -7.40
CA ILE A 163 -8.51 0.01 -8.29
C ILE A 163 -9.63 0.35 -9.27
N GLU A 164 -10.27 -0.66 -9.88
CA GLU A 164 -11.38 -0.47 -10.80
C GLU A 164 -12.59 0.20 -10.14
N VAL A 165 -13.01 -0.31 -8.98
CA VAL A 165 -14.14 0.24 -8.21
C VAL A 165 -13.84 1.67 -7.78
N GLY A 166 -12.64 1.94 -7.26
CA GLY A 166 -12.24 3.28 -6.84
C GLY A 166 -12.19 4.26 -8.01
N ASN A 167 -11.61 3.88 -9.16
CA ASN A 167 -11.58 4.71 -10.36
C ASN A 167 -12.98 4.99 -10.90
N LYS A 168 -13.88 4.00 -10.92
CA LYS A 168 -15.27 4.19 -11.33
C LYS A 168 -16.00 5.17 -10.41
N ALA A 169 -15.85 5.00 -9.10
CA ALA A 169 -16.44 5.91 -8.10
C ALA A 169 -15.91 7.34 -8.25
N ARG A 170 -14.60 7.49 -8.44
CA ARG A 170 -13.93 8.76 -8.70
C ARG A 170 -14.49 9.44 -9.96
N ASN A 171 -14.51 8.73 -11.09
CA ASN A 171 -14.95 9.29 -12.36
C ASN A 171 -16.41 9.75 -12.31
N LYS A 172 -17.28 8.97 -11.66
CA LYS A 172 -18.68 9.36 -11.43
C LYS A 172 -18.80 10.65 -10.61
N LEU A 173 -17.97 10.83 -9.59
CA LEU A 173 -17.96 12.06 -8.77
C LEU A 173 -17.40 13.26 -9.53
N VAL A 174 -16.38 13.05 -10.36
CA VAL A 174 -15.83 14.11 -11.24
C VAL A 174 -16.89 14.54 -12.24
N GLU A 175 -17.58 13.60 -12.89
CA GLU A 175 -18.66 13.89 -13.82
C GLU A 175 -19.80 14.67 -13.15
N LEU A 176 -20.24 14.25 -11.96
CA LEU A 176 -21.23 14.98 -11.17
C LEU A 176 -20.76 16.40 -10.82
N LEU A 177 -19.50 16.53 -10.40
CA LEU A 177 -18.92 17.83 -10.06
C LEU A 177 -18.90 18.77 -11.28
N GLU A 178 -18.42 18.28 -12.41
CA GLU A 178 -18.22 19.09 -13.62
C GLU A 178 -19.52 19.41 -14.34
N ASN A 179 -20.39 18.42 -14.55
CA ASN A 179 -21.57 18.56 -15.40
C ASN A 179 -22.79 19.11 -14.66
N ASP A 180 -22.85 18.98 -13.34
CA ASP A 180 -24.01 19.39 -12.54
C ASP A 180 -23.63 20.52 -11.56
N ILE A 181 -22.76 20.22 -10.60
CA ILE A 181 -22.47 21.16 -9.49
C ILE A 181 -21.83 22.45 -10.01
N LEU A 182 -20.78 22.37 -10.82
CA LEU A 182 -20.07 23.55 -11.33
C LEU A 182 -20.89 24.35 -12.34
N VAL A 183 -21.69 23.69 -13.18
CA VAL A 183 -22.61 24.36 -14.11
C VAL A 183 -23.67 25.14 -13.34
N ASN A 184 -24.34 24.50 -12.38
CA ASN A 184 -25.37 25.14 -11.57
C ASN A 184 -24.79 26.25 -10.69
N LEU A 185 -23.59 26.07 -10.14
CA LEU A 185 -22.91 27.10 -9.35
C LEU A 185 -22.61 28.34 -10.18
N LYS A 186 -22.11 28.17 -11.42
CA LYS A 186 -21.88 29.29 -12.35
C LYS A 186 -23.18 30.00 -12.72
N ALA A 187 -24.24 29.25 -13.03
CA ALA A 187 -25.54 29.82 -13.35
C ALA A 187 -26.14 30.58 -12.16
N ALA A 188 -26.07 30.00 -10.95
CA ALA A 188 -26.55 30.63 -9.71
C ALA A 188 -25.75 31.90 -9.37
N GLN A 189 -24.44 31.92 -9.65
CA GLN A 189 -23.60 33.09 -9.44
C GLN A 189 -23.94 34.22 -10.42
N ALA A 190 -24.10 33.92 -11.71
CA ALA A 190 -24.55 34.90 -12.70
C ALA A 190 -25.91 35.50 -12.34
N ASP A 191 -26.86 34.66 -11.92
CA ASP A 191 -28.20 35.09 -11.50
C ASP A 191 -28.16 35.92 -10.20
N TYR A 192 -27.29 35.58 -9.25
CA TYR A 192 -27.07 36.37 -8.04
C TYR A 192 -26.52 37.77 -8.36
N ASP A 193 -25.55 37.85 -9.27
CA ASP A 193 -24.91 39.12 -9.65
C ASP A 193 -25.88 40.09 -10.33
N SER A 194 -26.78 39.57 -11.17
CA SER A 194 -27.81 40.37 -11.86
C SER A 194 -29.05 40.73 -11.02
N SER A 195 -29.13 40.28 -9.76
CA SER A 195 -30.34 40.42 -8.94
C SER A 195 -30.42 41.71 -8.12
N ASN A 196 -31.64 42.14 -7.77
CA ASN A 196 -31.86 43.25 -6.84
C ASN A 196 -31.49 42.86 -5.38
N PRO A 197 -31.26 43.82 -4.47
CA PRO A 197 -30.76 43.54 -3.12
C PRO A 197 -31.62 42.59 -2.28
N ILE A 198 -32.96 42.65 -2.41
CA ILE A 198 -33.87 41.77 -1.67
C ILE A 198 -33.82 40.34 -2.23
N ALA A 199 -33.79 40.19 -3.56
CA ALA A 199 -33.70 38.89 -4.23
C ALA A 199 -32.34 38.19 -4.00
N LYS A 200 -31.26 38.96 -3.80
CA LYS A 200 -29.93 38.41 -3.47
C LYS A 200 -29.94 37.58 -2.20
N ILE A 201 -30.70 37.98 -1.18
CA ILE A 201 -30.78 37.25 0.11
C ILE A 201 -31.32 35.83 -0.10
N ALA A 202 -32.37 35.67 -0.90
CA ALA A 202 -32.93 34.35 -1.21
C ALA A 202 -31.98 33.49 -2.06
N LYS A 203 -31.28 34.10 -3.03
CA LYS A 203 -30.35 33.41 -3.93
C LYS A 203 -29.05 33.00 -3.25
N LEU A 204 -28.65 33.69 -2.18
CA LEU A 204 -27.46 33.36 -1.40
C LEU A 204 -27.54 31.95 -0.81
N SER A 205 -28.71 31.51 -0.33
CA SER A 205 -28.88 30.17 0.24
C SER A 205 -28.59 29.07 -0.79
N ASN A 206 -29.06 29.23 -2.03
CA ASN A 206 -28.79 28.30 -3.13
C ASN A 206 -27.28 28.26 -3.47
N LEU A 207 -26.65 29.43 -3.57
CA LEU A 207 -25.22 29.54 -3.85
C LEU A 207 -24.36 28.86 -2.75
N VAL A 208 -24.72 29.06 -1.48
CA VAL A 208 -24.05 28.39 -0.34
C VAL A 208 -24.25 26.88 -0.39
N GLY A 209 -25.46 26.41 -0.72
CA GLY A 209 -25.75 24.99 -0.91
C GLY A 209 -24.88 24.35 -2.00
N LEU A 210 -24.79 24.97 -3.16
CA LEU A 210 -23.95 24.51 -4.28
C LEU A 210 -22.46 24.57 -3.95
N SER A 211 -22.00 25.60 -3.25
CA SER A 211 -20.60 25.68 -2.78
C SER A 211 -20.27 24.55 -1.80
N THR A 212 -21.18 24.26 -0.86
CA THR A 212 -21.02 23.15 0.09
C THR A 212 -20.99 21.80 -0.64
N ALA A 213 -21.87 21.61 -1.62
CA ALA A 213 -21.88 20.40 -2.46
C ALA A 213 -20.57 20.23 -3.25
N ARG A 214 -20.04 21.31 -3.82
CA ARG A 214 -18.71 21.32 -4.48
C ARG A 214 -17.62 20.89 -3.51
N ASP A 215 -17.56 21.49 -2.33
CA ASP A 215 -16.50 21.22 -1.36
C ASP A 215 -16.56 19.78 -0.85
N ASN A 216 -17.76 19.24 -0.64
CA ASN A 216 -17.98 17.83 -0.30
C ASN A 216 -17.54 16.90 -1.43
N ALA A 217 -17.90 17.18 -2.68
CA ALA A 217 -17.50 16.38 -3.84
C ALA A 217 -15.98 16.38 -4.00
N VAL A 218 -15.33 17.54 -3.90
CA VAL A 218 -13.86 17.68 -3.96
C VAL A 218 -13.20 16.92 -2.81
N GLY A 219 -13.73 17.03 -1.59
CA GLY A 219 -13.23 16.29 -0.43
C GLY A 219 -13.30 14.77 -0.63
N ARG A 220 -14.41 14.27 -1.19
CA ARG A 220 -14.55 12.84 -1.51
C ARG A 220 -13.62 12.38 -2.62
N ILE A 221 -13.44 13.18 -3.67
CA ILE A 221 -12.47 12.89 -4.74
C ILE A 221 -11.06 12.79 -4.14
N ARG A 222 -10.67 13.73 -3.28
CA ARG A 222 -9.37 13.68 -2.58
C ARG A 222 -9.21 12.44 -1.71
N SER A 223 -10.26 12.03 -1.00
CA SER A 223 -10.25 10.81 -0.19
C SER A 223 -10.05 9.55 -1.04
N ILE A 224 -10.73 9.47 -2.19
CA ILE A 224 -10.56 8.34 -3.12
C ILE A 224 -9.15 8.36 -3.72
N ASP A 225 -8.68 9.53 -4.15
CA ASP A 225 -7.33 9.71 -4.71
C ASP A 225 -6.23 9.33 -3.70
N ALA A 226 -6.43 9.57 -2.40
CA ALA A 226 -5.50 9.15 -1.35
C ALA A 226 -5.52 7.64 -1.09
N SER A 227 -6.62 6.96 -1.41
CA SER A 227 -6.77 5.50 -1.25
C SER A 227 -6.31 4.71 -2.47
N LEU A 228 -6.19 5.35 -3.63
CA LEU A 228 -5.78 4.73 -4.88
C LEU A 228 -4.26 4.85 -5.10
N PRO A 229 -3.68 4.02 -5.99
CA PRO A 229 -2.31 4.21 -6.44
C PRO A 229 -2.08 5.61 -7.00
N LYS A 230 -0.87 6.16 -6.83
CA LYS A 230 -0.57 7.48 -7.41
C LYS A 230 -0.56 7.35 -8.94
N ARG A 231 -1.06 8.39 -9.62
CA ARG A 231 -1.04 8.42 -11.08
C ARG A 231 0.40 8.36 -11.59
N GLY A 232 0.70 7.38 -12.42
CA GLY A 232 2.03 7.16 -12.98
C GLY A 232 2.84 6.08 -12.25
N ASP A 233 2.36 5.55 -11.12
CA ASP A 233 3.00 4.42 -10.47
C ASP A 233 2.90 3.18 -11.38
N VAL A 234 4.04 2.75 -11.92
CA VAL A 234 4.14 1.54 -12.73
C VAL A 234 4.25 0.34 -11.80
N MET A 235 3.11 -0.11 -11.28
CA MET A 235 3.03 -1.32 -10.47
C MET A 235 2.63 -2.51 -11.34
N LYS A 236 3.49 -3.53 -11.36
CA LYS A 236 3.21 -4.78 -12.06
C LYS A 236 2.26 -5.65 -11.21
N PRO A 237 1.15 -6.14 -11.77
CA PRO A 237 0.25 -7.01 -11.05
C PRO A 237 0.90 -8.41 -10.89
N GLY A 238 0.80 -9.00 -9.71
CA GLY A 238 1.37 -10.31 -9.39
C GLY A 238 0.41 -11.19 -8.61
N LYS A 239 0.69 -12.50 -8.57
CA LYS A 239 0.01 -13.41 -7.65
C LYS A 239 0.48 -13.17 -6.22
N PHE A 240 -0.40 -13.40 -5.26
CA PHE A 240 -0.07 -13.33 -3.84
C PHE A 240 -0.84 -14.41 -3.07
N PRO A 241 -0.28 -15.01 -2.00
CA PRO A 241 -0.97 -16.10 -1.31
C PRO A 241 -2.32 -15.65 -0.73
N PHE A 242 -3.35 -16.50 -0.89
CA PHE A 242 -4.74 -16.25 -0.47
C PHE A 242 -5.48 -15.11 -1.17
N ILE A 243 -4.89 -14.48 -2.17
CA ILE A 243 -5.53 -13.45 -2.97
C ILE A 243 -5.79 -14.05 -4.35
N ASP A 244 -7.07 -14.32 -4.64
CA ASP A 244 -7.50 -14.91 -5.91
C ASP A 244 -7.33 -13.94 -7.09
N SER A 245 -7.29 -12.64 -6.80
CA SER A 245 -7.04 -11.58 -7.77
C SER A 245 -5.55 -11.26 -7.89
N ARG A 246 -5.21 -10.44 -8.89
CA ARG A 246 -3.86 -9.90 -9.00
C ARG A 246 -3.66 -8.80 -7.95
N PHE A 247 -2.56 -8.91 -7.22
CA PHE A 247 -2.16 -7.97 -6.20
C PHE A 247 -1.05 -7.07 -6.74
N ARG A 248 -1.21 -5.76 -6.56
CA ARG A 248 -0.20 -4.74 -6.89
C ARG A 248 0.39 -4.22 -5.60
N ILE A 249 1.71 -4.25 -5.51
CA ILE A 249 2.46 -3.76 -4.35
C ILE A 249 3.20 -2.50 -4.76
N ALA A 250 3.00 -1.41 -4.04
CA ALA A 250 3.88 -0.25 -4.16
C ALA A 250 5.23 -0.55 -3.53
N GLY A 251 6.29 0.09 -4.04
CA GLY A 251 7.50 0.24 -3.24
C GLY A 251 7.19 0.90 -1.90
N GLY A 252 8.04 0.68 -0.89
CA GLY A 252 7.73 1.12 0.46
C GLY A 252 8.95 1.36 1.33
N GLY A 253 8.72 1.48 2.63
CA GLY A 253 9.75 1.83 3.60
C GLY A 253 10.47 0.62 4.18
N LEU A 254 11.76 0.79 4.48
CA LEU A 254 12.59 -0.12 5.25
C LEU A 254 12.84 0.47 6.64
N CYS A 255 12.74 -0.33 7.69
CA CYS A 255 13.14 0.08 9.02
C CYS A 255 13.77 -1.04 9.82
N VAL A 256 14.46 -0.66 10.90
CA VAL A 256 15.11 -1.59 11.83
C VAL A 256 14.68 -1.28 13.24
N LYS A 257 14.46 -2.34 14.03
CA LYS A 257 14.06 -2.23 15.43
C LYS A 257 15.31 -1.98 16.29
N ARG A 258 15.27 -0.95 17.11
CA ARG A 258 16.34 -0.56 18.04
C ARG A 258 15.81 -0.51 19.47
N PRO A 259 16.64 -0.78 20.49
CA PRO A 259 16.27 -0.52 21.86
C PRO A 259 16.03 0.99 22.05
N GLY A 260 14.88 1.36 22.62
CA GLY A 260 14.55 2.77 22.90
C GLY A 260 15.35 3.32 24.08
N LYS A 261 15.48 4.65 24.15
CA LYS A 261 16.32 5.31 25.19
C LYS A 261 15.76 5.25 26.61
N MET A 262 14.44 5.12 26.77
CA MET A 262 13.80 5.11 28.10
C MET A 262 13.05 3.81 28.39
N MET A 263 12.20 3.31 27.49
CA MET A 263 11.59 1.97 27.55
C MET A 263 11.09 1.56 26.15
N GLY A 264 11.09 0.26 25.87
CA GLY A 264 10.51 -0.30 24.64
C GLY A 264 11.47 -0.37 23.45
N SER A 265 10.89 -0.55 22.27
CA SER A 265 11.63 -0.59 21.00
C SER A 265 11.17 0.53 20.08
N GLU A 266 12.12 1.13 19.38
CA GLU A 266 11.90 2.17 18.38
C GLU A 266 12.23 1.61 16.99
N TYR A 267 11.59 2.12 15.93
CA TYR A 267 11.86 1.72 14.56
C TYR A 267 12.55 2.86 13.81
N HIS A 268 13.77 2.62 13.35
CA HIS A 268 14.57 3.63 12.65
C HIS A 268 14.47 3.38 11.14
N ILE A 269 14.16 4.42 10.38
CA ILE A 269 14.06 4.34 8.91
C ILE A 269 15.44 4.09 8.31
N LEU A 270 15.53 3.02 7.50
CA LEU A 270 16.76 2.55 6.86
C LEU A 270 16.82 2.87 5.36
N GLY A 271 15.69 3.17 4.73
CA GLY A 271 15.65 3.37 3.29
C GLY A 271 14.29 3.04 2.70
N THR A 272 14.31 2.73 1.41
CA THR A 272 13.14 2.35 0.64
C THR A 272 13.39 1.03 -0.08
N TRP A 273 12.33 0.41 -0.57
CA TRP A 273 12.41 -0.75 -1.44
C TRP A 273 11.39 -0.67 -2.55
N SER A 274 11.64 -1.39 -3.63
CA SER A 274 10.69 -1.60 -4.73
C SER A 274 10.59 -3.09 -5.03
N CYS A 275 9.55 -3.48 -5.77
CA CYS A 275 9.40 -4.87 -6.16
C CYS A 275 8.75 -5.05 -7.54
N THR A 276 9.00 -6.23 -8.10
CA THR A 276 8.34 -6.73 -9.29
C THR A 276 7.99 -8.20 -9.09
N PRO A 277 6.77 -8.63 -9.43
CA PRO A 277 6.44 -10.04 -9.39
C PRO A 277 7.29 -10.79 -10.42
N VAL A 278 7.64 -12.03 -10.08
CA VAL A 278 8.25 -12.96 -11.02
C VAL A 278 7.13 -13.82 -11.55
N GLU A 279 6.82 -13.67 -12.84
CA GLU A 279 5.98 -14.62 -13.54
C GLU A 279 6.75 -15.94 -13.53
N VAL A 280 6.20 -16.93 -12.83
CA VAL A 280 6.62 -18.31 -13.06
C VAL A 280 6.08 -18.58 -14.45
N GLU A 281 6.95 -18.51 -15.46
CA GLU A 281 6.66 -19.16 -16.73
C GLU A 281 6.31 -20.59 -16.34
N ASP A 282 5.07 -21.00 -16.58
CA ASP A 282 4.68 -22.39 -16.42
C ASP A 282 5.63 -23.14 -17.35
N GLU A 283 6.71 -23.72 -16.80
CA GLU A 283 7.60 -24.60 -17.54
C GLU A 283 6.68 -25.65 -18.14
N GLU A 284 6.43 -25.56 -19.44
CA GLU A 284 5.65 -26.53 -20.20
C GLU A 284 6.30 -27.90 -19.95
N GLN A 285 5.70 -28.67 -19.04
CA GLN A 285 6.03 -30.07 -18.79
C GLN A 285 5.31 -30.96 -19.80
#